data_AF-A0A958FHR1-F1
#
_entry.id   AF-A0A958FHR1-F1
#
_cell.length_a   1.000
_cell.length_b   1.000
_cell.length_c   1.000
_cell.angle_alpha   90.00
_cell.angle_beta   90.00
_cell.angle_gamma   90.00
#
_symmetry.space_group_name_H-M   'P 1'
#
loop_
_entity.id
_entity.type
_entity.pdbx_description
1 polymer ?
#
loop_
_entity_poly.entity_id
_entity_poly.type
_entity_poly.pdbx_seq_one_letter_code
_entity_poly.pdbx_strand_id
1 'polypeptide(L)'
;MAKLIEYSTDARAMLKKGVDQLASAVKVTLGPKGRNVVIEKKFGAPTVTKDGVTVAKEIELENAVENMGAQMVKEVASKTSDDAGDGTTTATVLAQAIFTQGLKNVTAGANATE
;
A
#
# COMPACT_ATOMS: atom_id res chain seq x y z
N MET A 1 14.09 5.26 23.05
CA MET A 1 13.74 6.32 22.07
C MET A 1 12.37 6.87 22.41
N ALA A 2 12.17 8.19 22.25
CA ALA A 2 10.86 8.82 22.41
C ALA A 2 9.90 8.39 21.29
N LYS A 3 8.59 8.43 21.55
CA LYS A 3 7.55 8.06 20.58
C LYS A 3 7.04 9.31 19.85
N LEU A 4 6.85 9.20 18.55
CA LEU A 4 6.11 10.18 17.75
C LEU A 4 4.61 9.88 17.92
N ILE A 5 3.81 10.90 18.20
CA ILE A 5 2.37 10.76 18.38
C ILE A 5 1.68 11.82 17.51
N GLU A 6 0.90 11.33 16.55
CA GLU A 6 0.18 12.14 15.55
C GLU A 6 -1.32 11.88 15.68
N TYR A 7 -2.13 12.91 15.36
CA TYR A 7 -3.57 12.85 15.56
C TYR A 7 -4.37 13.34 14.35
N SER A 8 -5.66 13.02 14.37
CA SER A 8 -6.69 13.66 13.54
C SER A 8 -6.37 13.60 12.04
N THR A 9 -6.58 14.71 11.33
CA THR A 9 -6.48 14.81 9.87
C THR A 9 -5.05 14.62 9.38
N ASP A 10 -4.05 15.13 10.10
CA ASP A 10 -2.66 15.07 9.67
C ASP A 10 -2.13 13.63 9.70
N ALA A 11 -2.43 12.89 10.78
CA ALA A 11 -2.14 11.46 10.85
C ALA A 11 -2.78 10.68 9.69
N ARG A 12 -4.06 10.92 9.43
CA ARG A 12 -4.79 10.23 8.35
C ARG A 12 -4.26 10.58 6.96
N ALA A 13 -3.86 11.83 6.74
CA ALA A 13 -3.28 12.28 5.48
C ALA A 13 -1.93 11.61 5.22
N MET A 14 -1.07 11.49 6.24
CA MET A 14 0.20 10.76 6.15
C MET A 14 -0.02 9.26 5.89
N LEU A 15 -0.94 8.63 6.61
CA LEU A 15 -1.30 7.23 6.35
C LEU A 15 -1.78 7.03 4.90
N LYS A 16 -2.64 7.93 4.40
CA LYS A 16 -3.12 7.89 3.01
C LYS A 16 -1.98 7.97 2.00
N LYS A 17 -1.01 8.86 2.21
CA LYS A 17 0.16 8.94 1.33
C LYS A 17 0.92 7.63 1.27
N GLY A 18 1.09 6.95 2.41
CA GLY A 18 1.68 5.63 2.48
C GLY A 18 0.94 4.56 1.68
N VAL A 19 -0.37 4.48 1.91
CA VAL A 19 -1.30 3.59 1.17
C VAL A 19 -1.20 3.85 -0.34
N ASP A 20 -1.22 5.12 -0.75
CA ASP A 20 -1.18 5.50 -2.16
C ASP A 20 0.15 5.18 -2.84
N GLN A 21 1.27 5.36 -2.14
CA GLN A 21 2.59 5.03 -2.66
C GLN A 21 2.71 3.53 -2.93
N LEU A 22 2.33 2.69 -1.97
CA LEU A 22 2.37 1.24 -2.17
C LEU A 22 1.41 0.79 -3.27
N ALA A 23 0.15 1.21 -3.19
CA ALA A 23 -0.86 0.77 -4.14
C ALA A 23 -0.57 1.25 -5.56
N SER A 24 0.01 2.44 -5.73
CA SER A 24 0.36 2.96 -7.06
C SER A 24 1.51 2.21 -7.71
N ALA A 25 2.47 1.71 -6.93
CA ALA A 25 3.53 0.85 -7.44
C ALA A 25 3.02 -0.55 -7.79
N VAL A 26 2.10 -1.11 -7.01
CA VAL A 26 1.55 -2.45 -7.23
C VAL A 26 0.54 -2.47 -8.39
N LYS A 27 -0.38 -1.50 -8.47
CA LYS A 27 -1.50 -1.53 -9.43
C LYS A 27 -1.08 -1.53 -10.89
N VAL A 28 0.11 -1.03 -11.22
CA VAL A 28 0.60 -1.02 -12.62
C VAL A 28 0.81 -2.43 -13.15
N THR A 29 0.97 -3.43 -12.28
CA THR A 29 1.17 -4.83 -12.68
C THR A 29 -0.13 -5.58 -12.92
N LEU A 30 -1.30 -4.96 -12.66
CA LEU A 30 -2.60 -5.63 -12.72
C LEU A 30 -2.99 -6.06 -14.14
N GLY A 31 -3.43 -7.31 -14.26
CA GLY A 31 -4.08 -7.85 -15.46
C GLY A 31 -3.13 -8.22 -16.60
N PRO A 32 -3.67 -8.70 -17.74
CA PRO A 32 -2.87 -9.22 -18.86
C PRO A 32 -2.00 -8.16 -19.55
N LYS A 33 -2.35 -6.88 -19.38
CA LYS A 33 -1.58 -5.73 -19.89
C LYS A 33 -0.78 -5.00 -18.79
N GLY A 34 -0.56 -5.67 -17.66
CA GLY A 34 0.29 -5.16 -16.57
C GLY A 34 1.68 -4.76 -17.08
N ARG A 35 2.19 -3.67 -16.53
CA ARG A 35 3.52 -3.11 -16.83
C ARG A 35 4.55 -3.68 -15.86
N ASN A 36 5.79 -3.67 -16.30
CA ASN A 36 6.91 -4.11 -15.48
C ASN A 36 7.23 -3.05 -14.43
N VAL A 37 7.56 -3.53 -13.23
CA VAL A 37 8.21 -2.75 -12.18
C VAL A 37 9.67 -3.19 -12.13
N VAL A 38 10.56 -2.21 -12.01
CA VAL A 38 12.00 -2.43 -11.90
C VAL A 38 12.41 -2.16 -10.46
N ILE A 39 13.04 -3.15 -9.83
CA ILE A 39 13.42 -3.13 -8.42
C ILE A 39 14.95 -3.18 -8.37
N GLU A 40 15.54 -2.22 -7.66
CA GLU A 40 16.98 -2.19 -7.41
C GLU A 40 17.42 -3.39 -6.57
N LYS A 41 18.61 -3.91 -6.87
CA LYS A 41 19.30 -4.87 -6.01
C LYS A 41 20.62 -4.27 -5.57
N LYS A 42 20.99 -4.48 -4.30
CA LYS A 42 22.28 -4.02 -3.74
C LYS A 42 23.49 -4.53 -4.53
N PHE A 43 23.36 -5.68 -5.20
CA PHE A 43 24.40 -6.27 -6.04
C PHE A 43 23.77 -6.89 -7.29
N GLY A 44 24.46 -6.78 -8.42
CA GLY A 44 24.05 -7.38 -9.70
C GLY A 44 23.02 -6.56 -10.47
N ALA A 45 22.27 -7.23 -11.36
CA ALA A 45 21.25 -6.61 -12.20
C ALA A 45 19.93 -6.38 -11.42
N PRO A 46 19.15 -5.34 -11.78
CA PRO A 46 17.84 -5.09 -11.17
C PRO A 46 16.86 -6.23 -11.47
N THR A 47 15.84 -6.36 -10.62
CA THR A 47 14.74 -7.31 -10.85
C THR A 47 13.64 -6.63 -11.64
N VAL A 48 13.23 -7.24 -12.75
CA VAL A 48 12.09 -6.78 -13.55
C VAL A 48 10.94 -7.75 -13.32
N THR A 49 9.82 -7.27 -12.78
CA THR A 49 8.69 -8.13 -12.40
C THR A 49 7.34 -7.52 -12.74
N LYS A 50 6.33 -8.38 -12.90
CA LYS A 50 4.91 -8.03 -12.89
C LYS A 50 4.16 -8.68 -11.72
N ASP A 51 4.88 -9.30 -10.80
CA ASP A 51 4.27 -9.88 -9.61
C ASP A 51 4.03 -8.77 -8.57
N GLY A 52 2.75 -8.51 -8.26
CA GLY A 52 2.35 -7.50 -7.28
C GLY A 52 2.84 -7.81 -5.86
N VAL A 53 2.97 -9.09 -5.48
CA VAL A 53 3.47 -9.47 -4.16
C VAL A 53 4.95 -9.12 -4.00
N THR A 54 5.75 -9.47 -5.01
CA THR A 54 7.16 -9.09 -5.05
C THR A 54 7.32 -7.58 -4.99
N VAL A 55 6.53 -6.81 -5.75
CA VAL A 55 6.58 -5.34 -5.70
C VAL A 55 6.22 -4.81 -4.31
N ALA A 56 5.14 -5.30 -3.70
CA ALA A 56 4.70 -4.84 -2.38
C ALA A 56 5.73 -5.11 -1.27
N LYS A 57 6.48 -6.22 -1.37
CA LYS A 57 7.50 -6.62 -0.39
C LYS A 57 8.69 -5.67 -0.33
N GLU A 58 9.02 -5.04 -1.44
CA GLU A 58 10.19 -4.14 -1.58
C GLU A 58 9.87 -2.68 -1.21
N ILE A 59 8.62 -2.39 -0.83
CA ILE A 59 8.20 -1.02 -0.50
C ILE A 59 8.40 -0.78 0.99
N GLU A 60 9.31 0.14 1.27
CA GLU A 60 9.60 0.70 2.58
C GLU A 60 9.80 2.21 2.43
N LEU A 61 9.08 3.00 3.24
CA LEU A 61 9.09 4.46 3.15
C LEU A 61 9.90 5.06 4.29
N GLU A 62 10.63 6.15 4.02
CA GLU A 62 11.47 6.82 5.02
C GLU A 62 10.66 7.44 6.16
N ASN A 63 9.50 8.05 5.83
CA ASN A 63 8.62 8.62 6.84
C ASN A 63 7.90 7.48 7.58
N ALA A 64 8.07 7.41 8.90
CA ALA A 64 7.51 6.32 9.71
C ALA A 64 5.98 6.20 9.62
N VAL A 65 5.25 7.33 9.55
CA VAL A 65 3.77 7.32 9.49
C VAL A 65 3.30 6.90 8.10
N GLU A 66 3.91 7.43 7.05
CA GLU A 66 3.62 6.96 5.69
C GLU A 66 3.97 5.47 5.54
N ASN A 67 5.10 5.03 6.09
CA ASN A 67 5.50 3.63 6.06
C ASN A 67 4.46 2.75 6.76
N MET A 68 3.93 3.15 7.92
CA MET A 68 2.82 2.42 8.56
C MET A 68 1.63 2.26 7.60
N GLY A 69 1.27 3.31 6.88
CA GLY A 69 0.25 3.27 5.82
C GLY A 69 0.53 2.21 4.75
N ALA A 70 1.76 2.18 4.24
CA ALA A 70 2.20 1.18 3.26
C ALA A 70 2.18 -0.24 3.87
N GLN A 71 2.74 -0.44 5.06
CA GLN A 71 2.82 -1.75 5.72
C GLN A 71 1.43 -2.37 5.94
N MET A 72 0.42 -1.57 6.31
CA MET A 72 -0.96 -2.06 6.47
C MET A 72 -1.52 -2.65 5.15
N VAL A 73 -1.25 -2.03 4.00
CA VAL A 73 -1.73 -2.54 2.71
C VAL A 73 -0.87 -3.70 2.21
N LYS A 74 0.42 -3.72 2.54
CA LYS A 74 1.29 -4.89 2.30
C LYS A 74 0.76 -6.13 3.00
N GLU A 75 0.21 -5.98 4.21
CA GLU A 75 -0.41 -7.07 4.95
C GLU A 75 -1.65 -7.61 4.22
N VAL A 76 -2.49 -6.74 3.66
CA VAL A 76 -3.63 -7.16 2.81
C VAL A 76 -3.17 -8.02 1.64
N ALA A 77 -2.13 -7.57 0.92
CA ALA A 77 -1.56 -8.32 -0.21
C ALA A 77 -0.97 -9.67 0.23
N SER A 78 -0.22 -9.69 1.34
CA SER A 78 0.43 -10.89 1.85
C SER A 78 -0.59 -11.93 2.31
N LYS A 79 -1.60 -11.51 3.08
CA LYS A 79 -2.63 -12.43 3.58
C LYS A 79 -3.47 -13.01 2.45
N THR A 80 -3.78 -12.21 1.43
CA THR A 80 -4.44 -12.69 0.21
C THR A 80 -3.60 -13.75 -0.50
N SER A 81 -2.28 -13.56 -0.58
CA SER A 81 -1.36 -14.56 -1.15
C SER A 81 -1.36 -15.86 -0.36
N ASP A 82 -1.34 -15.78 0.98
CA ASP A 82 -1.27 -16.95 1.84
C ASP A 82 -2.55 -17.79 1.77
N ASP A 83 -3.71 -17.13 1.69
CA ASP A 83 -5.01 -17.81 1.70
C ASP A 83 -5.44 -18.31 0.31
N ALA A 84 -5.15 -17.55 -0.74
CA ALA A 84 -5.66 -17.81 -2.09
C ALA A 84 -4.56 -18.08 -3.16
N GLY A 85 -3.31 -17.68 -2.91
CA GLY A 85 -2.20 -17.82 -3.87
C GLY A 85 -2.26 -16.87 -5.08
N ASP A 86 -3.30 -16.06 -5.22
CA ASP A 86 -3.50 -15.06 -6.28
C ASP A 86 -4.41 -13.92 -5.78
N GLY A 87 -4.56 -12.85 -6.56
CA GLY A 87 -5.49 -11.74 -6.27
C GLY A 87 -4.90 -10.62 -5.43
N THR A 88 -3.60 -10.65 -5.13
CA THR A 88 -2.91 -9.70 -4.25
C THR A 88 -2.93 -8.27 -4.79
N THR A 89 -2.72 -8.11 -6.10
CA THR A 89 -2.84 -6.83 -6.79
C THR A 89 -4.28 -6.30 -6.74
N THR A 90 -5.26 -7.18 -6.92
CA THR A 90 -6.69 -6.82 -6.81
C THR A 90 -7.04 -6.38 -5.39
N ALA A 91 -6.62 -7.12 -4.38
CA ALA A 91 -6.84 -6.78 -2.98
C ALA A 91 -6.21 -5.43 -2.61
N THR A 92 -5.00 -5.16 -3.10
CA THR A 92 -4.31 -3.87 -2.92
C THR A 92 -5.09 -2.71 -3.52
N VAL A 93 -5.60 -2.85 -4.76
CA VAL A 93 -6.39 -1.82 -5.44
C VAL A 93 -7.72 -1.57 -4.71
N LEU A 94 -8.39 -2.62 -4.27
CA LEU A 94 -9.62 -2.50 -3.49
C LEU A 94 -9.38 -1.81 -2.14
N ALA A 95 -8.31 -2.20 -1.43
CA ALA A 95 -7.93 -1.57 -0.16
C ALA A 95 -7.67 -0.07 -0.33
N GLN A 96 -6.92 0.33 -1.37
CA GLN A 96 -6.69 1.75 -1.68
C GLN A 96 -8.01 2.50 -1.92
N ALA A 97 -8.91 1.91 -2.72
CA ALA A 97 -10.18 2.55 -3.09
C ALA A 97 -11.09 2.72 -1.87
N ILE A 98 -11.27 1.67 -1.06
CA ILE A 98 -12.09 1.69 0.16
C ILE A 98 -11.50 2.69 1.16
N PHE A 99 -10.18 2.65 1.41
CA PHE A 99 -9.52 3.54 2.34
C PHE A 99 -9.66 5.01 1.91
N THR A 100 -9.43 5.30 0.62
CA THR A 100 -9.54 6.67 0.09
C THR A 100 -10.96 7.22 0.22
N GLN A 101 -11.96 6.43 -0.15
CA GLN A 101 -13.35 6.87 -0.11
C GLN A 101 -13.87 6.96 1.34
N GLY A 102 -13.50 6.00 2.19
CA GLY A 102 -13.84 6.03 3.62
C GLY A 102 -13.24 7.26 4.31
N LEU A 103 -11.96 7.55 4.06
CA LEU A 103 -11.30 8.71 4.64
C LEU A 103 -11.96 10.03 4.20
N LYS A 104 -12.36 10.15 2.93
CA LYS A 104 -13.10 11.32 2.44
C LYS A 104 -14.40 11.53 3.21
N ASN A 105 -15.15 10.47 3.48
CA ASN A 105 -16.42 10.56 4.23
C ASN A 105 -16.17 10.96 5.69
N VAL A 106 -15.16 10.37 6.33
CA VAL A 106 -14.80 10.71 7.71
C VAL A 106 -14.33 12.17 7.83
N THR A 107 -13.56 12.66 6.86
CA THR A 107 -13.18 14.08 6.79
C THR A 107 -14.39 15.00 6.58
N ALA A 108 -15.46 14.52 5.93
CA ALA A 108 -16.71 15.24 5.78
C ALA A 108 -17.62 15.18 7.03
N GLY A 109 -17.16 14.55 8.12
CA GLY A 109 -17.88 14.47 9.39
C GLY A 109 -18.69 13.20 9.59
N ALA A 110 -18.57 12.20 8.71
CA ALA A 110 -19.19 10.89 8.95
C ALA A 110 -18.53 10.19 10.13
N ASN A 111 -19.33 9.43 10.89
CA ASN A 111 -18.82 8.53 11.92
C ASN A 111 -18.05 7.39 11.25
N ALA A 112 -16.93 6.97 11.85
CA ALA A 112 -16.08 5.91 11.30
C ALA A 112 -16.51 4.49 11.74
N THR A 113 -17.37 4.39 12.75
CA THR A 113 -17.77 3.11 13.38
C THR A 113 -19.26 2.79 13.22
N GLU A 114 -20.06 3.77 12.81
CA GLU A 114 -21.50 3.63 12.51
C GLU A 114 -21.72 3.83 11.01
#